data_AF-A0A7C2GGB8-F1
#
_entry.id   AF-A0A7C2GGB8-F1
#
_cell.length_a   1.000
_cell.length_b   1.000
_cell.length_c   1.000
_cell.angle_alpha   90.00
_cell.angle_beta   90.00
_cell.angle_gamma   90.00
#
_symmetry.space_group_name_H-M   'P 1'
#
loop_
_entity.id
_entity.type
_entity.pdbx_description
1 polymer ?
#
loop_
_entity_poly.entity_id
_entity_poly.type
_entity_poly.pdbx_seq_one_letter_code
_entity_poly.pdbx_strand_id
1 'polypeptide(L)' 'MTTTGPQARTVRVPAERLRAFCEAALKKAGLTEEDARLVADTLVEADLRGVHSHGLILLVRYCRGLLMGYVNPRPRVRV' A
#
# COMPACT_ATOMS: atom_id res chain seq x y z
N MET A 1 3.42 -38.40 -7.03
CA MET A 1 2.82 -37.83 -5.82
C MET A 1 3.73 -36.70 -5.32
N THR A 2 3.13 -35.53 -5.09
CA THR A 2 3.65 -34.32 -4.40
C THR A 2 4.93 -33.66 -4.90
N THR A 3 4.79 -32.72 -5.85
CA THR A 3 5.74 -31.61 -6.03
C THR A 3 5.47 -30.58 -4.93
N THR A 4 6.28 -30.56 -3.88
CA THR A 4 6.26 -29.47 -2.89
C THR A 4 6.85 -28.22 -3.54
N GLY A 5 5.98 -27.31 -3.98
CA GLY A 5 6.40 -25.96 -4.38
C GLY A 5 7.06 -25.22 -3.21
N PRO A 6 7.85 -24.16 -3.47
CA PRO A 6 8.56 -23.44 -2.42
C PRO A 6 7.57 -22.94 -1.35
N GLN A 7 7.81 -23.33 -0.10
CA GLN A 7 7.00 -22.87 1.04
C GLN A 7 7.11 -21.35 1.15
N ALA A 8 5.97 -20.66 1.14
CA ALA A 8 5.92 -19.21 1.24
C ALA A 8 6.48 -18.76 2.59
N ARG A 9 7.66 -18.12 2.57
CA ARG A 9 8.27 -17.56 3.77
C ARG A 9 7.47 -16.35 4.24
N THR A 10 6.77 -16.48 5.36
CA THR A 10 6.04 -15.37 5.99
C THR A 10 6.97 -14.60 6.93
N VAL A 11 6.86 -13.27 6.96
CA VAL A 11 7.60 -12.40 7.87
C VAL A 11 6.60 -11.54 8.64
N ARG A 12 6.76 -11.45 9.97
CA ARG A 12 5.98 -10.51 10.79
C ARG A 12 6.69 -9.16 10.83
N VAL A 13 5.94 -8.11 10.55
CA VAL A 13 6.43 -6.73 10.57
C VAL A 13 5.52 -5.93 11.52
N PRO A 14 6.07 -5.08 12.42
CA PRO A 14 5.25 -4.18 13.22
C PRO A 14 4.42 -3.25 12.34
N ALA A 15 3.14 -3.07 12.69
CA ALA A 15 2.19 -2.25 11.92
C ALA A 15 2.72 -0.84 11.67
N GLU A 16 3.31 -0.20 12.69
CA GLU A 16 3.89 1.15 12.58
C GLU A 16 5.03 1.23 11.56
N ARG A 17 5.90 0.21 11.48
CA ARG A 17 6.95 0.16 10.45
C ARG A 17 6.34 0.00 9.06
N LEU A 18 5.24 -0.75 8.96
CA LEU A 18 4.55 -0.96 7.70
C LEU A 18 3.83 0.31 7.22
N ARG A 19 3.19 1.05 8.14
CA ARG A 19 2.57 2.36 7.88
C ARG A 19 3.61 3.37 7.39
N ALA A 20 4.71 3.52 8.13
CA ALA A 20 5.78 4.45 7.76
C ALA A 20 6.40 4.12 6.40
N PHE A 21 6.62 2.83 6.10
CA PHE A 21 7.10 2.41 4.78
C PHE A 21 6.12 2.76 3.66
N CYS A 22 4.83 2.44 3.86
CA CYS A 22 3.78 2.71 2.89
C CYS A 22 3.63 4.21 2.61
N GLU A 23 3.60 5.03 3.66
CA GLU A 23 3.52 6.49 3.56
C GLU A 23 4.74 7.05 2.79
N ALA A 24 5.95 6.62 3.14
CA ALA A 24 7.17 7.08 2.47
C ALA A 24 7.18 6.73 0.97
N ALA A 25 6.72 5.52 0.61
CA ALA A 25 6.61 5.09 -0.78
C ALA A 25 5.62 5.94 -1.58
N LEU A 26 4.45 6.22 -0.99
CA LEU A 26 3.38 7.03 -1.59
C LEU A 26 3.79 8.50 -1.75
N LYS A 27 4.43 9.10 -0.73
CA LYS A 27 5.01 10.45 -0.80
C LYS A 27 6.05 10.54 -1.92
N LYS A 28 6.94 9.54 -2.00
CA LYS A 28 7.96 9.47 -3.06
C LYS A 28 7.34 9.34 -4.46
N ALA A 29 6.19 8.69 -4.57
CA ALA A 29 5.44 8.54 -5.81
C ALA A 29 4.64 9.80 -6.20
N GLY A 30 4.49 10.78 -5.30
CA GLY A 30 3.96 12.11 -5.62
C GLY A 30 2.70 12.53 -4.84
N LEU A 31 2.21 11.71 -3.91
CA LEU A 31 1.10 12.08 -3.02
C LEU A 31 1.51 13.18 -2.02
N THR A 32 0.51 13.92 -1.55
CA THR A 32 0.68 14.81 -0.39
C THR A 32 0.95 13.98 0.88
N GLU A 33 1.48 14.62 1.92
CA GLU A 33 1.69 13.95 3.21
C GLU A 33 0.39 13.44 3.83
N GLU A 34 -0.66 14.26 3.78
CA GLU A 34 -1.98 13.93 4.31
C GLU A 34 -2.61 12.73 3.57
N ASP A 35 -2.61 12.76 2.24
CA ASP A 35 -3.19 11.69 1.43
C ASP A 35 -2.36 10.40 1.53
N ALA A 36 -1.03 10.51 1.57
CA ALA A 36 -0.15 9.36 1.72
C ALA A 36 -0.38 8.66 3.07
N ARG A 37 -0.56 9.44 4.15
CA ARG A 37 -0.88 8.90 5.47
C ARG A 37 -2.23 8.21 5.48
N LEU A 38 -3.26 8.83 4.91
CA LEU A 38 -4.61 8.26 4.82
C LEU A 38 -4.61 6.91 4.08
N VAL A 39 -3.94 6.85 2.92
CA VAL A 39 -3.84 5.61 2.15
C VAL A 39 -3.03 4.57 2.92
N ALA A 40 -1.88 4.93 3.50
CA ALA A 40 -1.07 4.02 4.29
C ALA A 40 -1.85 3.42 5.47
N ASP A 41 -2.62 4.24 6.18
CA ASP A 41 -3.47 3.80 7.28
C ASP A 41 -4.52 2.81 6.80
N THR A 42 -5.17 3.09 5.67
CA THR A 42 -6.21 2.23 5.07
C THR A 42 -5.64 0.86 4.67
N LEU A 43 -4.48 0.84 4.00
CA LEU A 43 -3.88 -0.41 3.53
C LEU A 43 -3.35 -1.27 4.68
N VAL A 44 -2.68 -0.67 5.66
CA VAL A 44 -2.19 -1.43 6.82
C VAL A 44 -3.36 -1.96 7.66
N GLU A 45 -4.42 -1.17 7.80
CA GLU A 45 -5.60 -1.60 8.52
C GLU A 45 -6.29 -2.80 7.85
N ALA A 46 -6.34 -2.84 6.52
CA ALA A 46 -6.85 -3.99 5.78
C ALA A 46 -6.00 -5.25 6.05
N ASP A 47 -4.67 -5.13 6.11
CA ASP A 47 -3.78 -6.25 6.48
C ASP A 47 -3.97 -6.72 7.93
N LEU A 48 -4.13 -5.78 8.87
CA LEU A 48 -4.40 -6.10 10.28
C LEU A 48 -5.73 -6.84 10.47
N ARG A 49 -6.72 -6.56 9.61
CA ARG A 49 -8.02 -7.25 9.59
C ARG A 49 -8.01 -8.56 8.78
N GLY A 50 -6.88 -8.95 8.21
CA GLY A 50 -6.76 -10.17 7.39
C GLY A 50 -7.37 -10.03 5.98
N VAL A 51 -7.70 -8.82 5.54
CA VAL A 51 -8.23 -8.54 4.19
C VAL A 51 -7.08 -8.22 3.24
N HIS A 52 -6.16 -9.17 3.08
CA HIS A 52 -4.89 -8.97 2.38
C HIS A 52 -5.04 -8.49 0.92
N SER A 53 -6.14 -8.85 0.24
CA SER A 53 -6.45 -8.37 -1.12
C SER A 53 -6.61 -6.85 -1.22
N HIS A 54 -6.90 -6.18 -0.10
CA HIS A 54 -7.07 -4.74 0.02
C HIS A 54 -5.97 -4.07 0.85
N GLY A 55 -4.97 -4.85 1.30
CA GLY A 55 -3.83 -4.36 2.07
C GLY A 55 -2.66 -3.91 1.22
N LEU A 56 -1.45 -4.12 1.72
CA LEU A 56 -0.22 -3.67 1.07
C LEU A 56 0.03 -4.27 -0.32
N ILE A 57 -0.65 -5.34 -0.70
CA ILE A 57 -0.59 -5.89 -2.07
C ILE A 57 -0.94 -4.80 -3.12
N LEU A 58 -1.74 -3.81 -2.75
CA LEU A 58 -2.14 -2.69 -3.61
C LEU A 58 -1.11 -1.56 -3.68
N LEU A 59 -0.13 -1.50 -2.78
CA LEU A 59 0.85 -0.40 -2.74
C LEU A 59 1.58 -0.23 -4.07
N VAL A 60 2.01 -1.34 -4.69
CA VAL A 60 2.68 -1.31 -5.99
C VAL A 60 1.78 -0.71 -7.08
N ARG A 61 0.47 -1.02 -7.03
CA ARG A 61 -0.50 -0.48 -7.99
C ARG A 61 -0.66 1.03 -7.82
N TYR A 62 -0.82 1.52 -6.59
CA TYR A 62 -0.94 2.95 -6.34
C TYR A 62 0.31 3.72 -6.72
N CYS A 63 1.50 3.25 -6.30
CA CYS A 63 2.76 3.87 -6.69
C CYS A 63 2.94 3.92 -8.21
N ARG A 64 2.62 2.83 -8.93
CA ARG A 64 2.65 2.82 -10.40
C ARG A 64 1.66 3.82 -11.00
N GLY A 65 0.46 3.95 -10.44
CA GLY A 65 -0.53 4.90 -10.95
C GLY A 65 -0.14 6.35 -10.81
N LEU A 66 0.50 6.69 -9.70
CA LEU A 66 1.03 8.02 -9.46
C LEU A 66 2.21 8.31 -10.40
N LEU A 67 3.16 7.36 -10.51
CA LEU A 67 4.33 7.52 -11.37
C LEU A 67 3.98 7.58 -12.87
N MET A 68 2.97 6.83 -13.31
CA MET A 68 2.53 6.79 -14.70
C MET A 68 1.47 7.87 -15.03
N GLY A 69 1.04 8.66 -14.05
CA GLY A 69 0.13 9.78 -14.25
C GLY A 69 -1.35 9.42 -14.48
N TYR A 70 -1.75 8.15 -14.36
CA TYR A 70 -3.17 7.77 -14.44
C TYR A 70 -3.92 7.89 -13.11
N VAL A 71 -3.20 8.17 -12.02
CA VAL A 71 -3.78 8.60 -10.73
C VAL A 71 -3.42 10.07 -10.53
N ASN A 72 -4.42 10.91 -10.31
CA ASN A 72 -4.20 12.32 -9.97
C ASN A 72 -3.75 12.44 -8.50
N PRO A 73 -2.50 12.88 -8.21
CA PRO A 73 -2.01 13.00 -6.84
C PRO A 73 -2.60 14.18 -6.06
N ARG A 74 -3.27 15.12 -6.74
CA ARG A 74 -3.83 16.35 -6.15
C ARG A 74 -5.21 16.65 -6.75
N PRO A 75 -6.21 15.79 -6.50
CA PRO A 75 -7.54 15.98 -7.04
C PRO A 75 -8.22 17.20 -6.41
N ARG A 76 -8.99 17.94 -7.22
CA ARG A 76 -9.91 18.99 -6.76
C ARG A 76 -11.32 18.42 -6.80
N VAL A 77 -11.67 17.61 -5.81
CA VAL A 77 -12.99 16.99 -5.72
C VAL A 77 -14.08 18.06 -5.55
N ARG A 78 -15.21 17.90 -6.24
CA ARG A 78 -16.40 18.79 -6.25
C ARG A 78 -17.66 17.91 -6.30
N VAL A 79 -18.79 18.42 -5.79
CA VAL A 79 -20.12 17.77 -5.79
C VAL A 79 -21.05 18.54 -6.71
#